data_AF-A0A960JDM8-F1
#
_entry.id   AF-A0A960JDM8-F1
#
_cell.length_a   1.000
_cell.length_b   1.000
_cell.length_c   1.000
_cell.angle_alpha   90.00
_cell.angle_beta   90.00
_cell.angle_gamma   90.00
#
_symmetry.space_group_name_H-M   'P 1'
#
loop_
_entity.id
_entity.type
_entity.pdbx_description
1 polymer ?
#
loop_
_entity_poly.entity_id
_entity_poly.type
_entity_poly.pdbx_seq_one_letter_code
_entity_poly.pdbx_strand_id
1 'polypeptide(L)'
;MKYRNLALNLFVATLTLFVGLSWVSAFRYFATNIAVPTAEISSKTDPGKFDISDQDAVLPIDFDEDKLSSPHDDESNPEMFDPEGYYFFNGSPKGFEDLYYIVIENKNFDSSPNDKSYGDPVPLTGFVMLEKNEKAVYLDFKSMSIKNGKLRFETKTQNGIKYEFDGEFIVKGNFYTLDENTKVLKGRLTKKVDGKTSAERNFSFNWLLELGCGQ
;
A
#
# COMPACT_ATOMS: atom_id res chain seq x y z
N MET A 1 -33.46 -44.73 33.50
CA MET A 1 -32.86 -43.41 33.19
C MET A 1 -31.65 -43.43 32.24
N LYS A 2 -30.90 -44.55 32.06
CA LYS A 2 -29.73 -44.59 31.16
C LYS A 2 -30.00 -44.29 29.67
N TYR A 3 -31.19 -44.63 29.16
CA TYR A 3 -31.53 -44.44 27.74
C TYR A 3 -31.78 -42.98 27.32
N ARG A 4 -32.14 -42.09 28.27
CA ARG A 4 -32.39 -40.66 27.95
C ARG A 4 -31.12 -39.92 27.52
N ASN A 5 -29.99 -40.23 28.15
CA ASN A 5 -28.71 -39.59 27.83
C ASN A 5 -28.14 -40.11 26.50
N LEU A 6 -28.39 -41.37 26.16
CA LEU A 6 -27.97 -41.95 24.90
C LEU A 6 -28.69 -41.29 23.71
N ALA A 7 -30.01 -41.11 23.82
CA ALA A 7 -30.81 -40.47 22.76
C ALA A 7 -30.41 -39.00 22.53
N LEU A 8 -30.15 -38.25 23.61
CA LEU A 8 -29.70 -36.86 23.52
C LEU A 8 -28.32 -36.75 22.86
N ASN A 9 -27.36 -37.59 23.25
CA ASN A 9 -26.02 -37.58 22.68
C ASN A 9 -26.03 -37.97 21.19
N LEU A 10 -26.88 -38.93 20.81
CA LEU A 10 -27.05 -39.31 19.41
C LEU A 10 -27.63 -38.15 18.60
N PHE A 11 -28.65 -37.48 19.12
CA PHE A 11 -29.26 -36.31 18.48
C PHE A 11 -28.26 -35.17 18.27
N VAL A 12 -27.48 -34.83 19.30
CA VAL A 12 -26.44 -33.78 19.21
C VAL A 12 -25.37 -34.15 18.18
N ALA A 13 -24.89 -35.40 18.17
CA ALA A 13 -23.90 -35.85 17.19
C ALA A 13 -24.44 -35.75 15.75
N THR A 14 -25.69 -36.15 15.54
CA THR A 14 -26.34 -36.11 14.21
C THR A 14 -26.53 -34.67 13.74
N LEU A 15 -27.00 -33.78 14.63
CA LEU A 15 -27.19 -32.36 14.33
C LEU A 15 -25.88 -31.67 13.97
N THR A 16 -24.81 -31.93 14.72
CA THR A 16 -23.48 -31.37 14.47
C THR A 16 -22.95 -31.78 13.09
N LEU A 17 -23.18 -33.05 12.69
CA LEU A 17 -22.78 -33.58 11.39
C LEU A 17 -23.55 -32.90 10.24
N PHE A 18 -24.85 -32.68 10.40
CA PHE A 18 -25.68 -31.97 9.42
C PHE A 18 -25.29 -30.50 9.25
N VAL A 19 -25.01 -29.80 10.35
CA VAL A 19 -24.58 -28.39 10.30
C VAL A 19 -23.22 -28.28 9.63
N GLY A 20 -22.27 -29.16 9.96
CA GLY A 20 -20.94 -29.19 9.33
C GLY A 20 -21.00 -29.42 7.82
N LEU A 21 -21.79 -30.39 7.37
CA LEU A 21 -21.95 -30.68 5.93
C LEU A 21 -22.66 -29.55 5.17
N SER A 22 -23.64 -28.90 5.80
CA SER A 22 -24.35 -27.76 5.19
C SER A 22 -23.43 -26.55 4.99
N TRP A 23 -22.51 -26.32 5.94
CA TRP A 23 -21.55 -25.22 5.87
C TRP A 23 -20.53 -25.41 4.73
N VAL A 24 -20.05 -26.64 4.50
CA VAL A 24 -19.14 -26.96 3.39
C VAL A 24 -19.79 -26.73 2.03
N SER A 25 -21.06 -27.12 1.86
CA SER A 25 -21.82 -26.89 0.62
C SER A 25 -22.06 -25.40 0.35
N ALA A 26 -22.43 -24.63 1.37
CA ALA A 26 -22.62 -23.19 1.25
C ALA A 26 -21.30 -22.49 0.86
N PHE A 27 -20.19 -22.85 1.51
CA PHE A 27 -18.88 -22.26 1.21
C PHE A 27 -18.43 -22.53 -0.23
N ARG A 28 -18.68 -23.74 -0.76
CA ARG A 28 -18.39 -24.05 -2.17
C ARG A 28 -19.24 -23.23 -3.13
N TYR A 29 -20.53 -23.07 -2.86
CA TYR A 29 -21.42 -22.28 -3.70
C TYR A 29 -21.02 -20.79 -3.74
N PHE A 30 -20.64 -20.21 -2.60
CA PHE A 30 -20.16 -18.83 -2.57
C PHE A 30 -18.78 -18.67 -3.22
N ALA A 31 -17.86 -19.64 -3.04
CA ALA A 31 -16.53 -19.57 -3.65
C ALA A 31 -16.55 -19.66 -5.18
N THR A 32 -17.51 -20.38 -5.78
CA THR A 32 -17.64 -20.49 -7.24
C THR A 32 -18.42 -19.34 -7.89
N ASN A 33 -19.29 -18.66 -7.14
CA ASN A 33 -20.13 -17.58 -7.65
C ASN A 33 -19.56 -16.16 -7.44
N ILE A 34 -18.30 -16.04 -7.00
CA ILE A 34 -17.56 -14.77 -7.17
C ILE A 34 -17.24 -14.68 -8.65
N ALA A 35 -18.21 -14.18 -9.42
CA ALA A 35 -18.04 -13.79 -10.80
C ALA A 35 -16.82 -12.88 -10.87
N VAL A 36 -15.78 -13.34 -11.55
CA VAL A 36 -14.68 -12.49 -11.98
C VAL A 36 -15.33 -11.36 -12.78
N PRO A 37 -15.20 -10.08 -12.38
CA PRO A 37 -15.64 -9.00 -13.23
C PRO A 37 -14.79 -9.06 -14.49
N THR A 38 -15.33 -9.66 -15.56
CA THR A 38 -14.78 -9.56 -16.89
C THR A 38 -14.80 -8.09 -17.25
N ALA A 39 -13.64 -7.44 -17.15
CA ALA A 39 -13.43 -6.13 -17.72
C ALA A 39 -13.66 -6.26 -19.23
N GLU A 40 -14.83 -5.84 -19.69
CA GLU A 40 -15.08 -5.63 -21.11
C GLU A 40 -14.16 -4.52 -21.58
N ILE A 41 -13.04 -4.90 -22.20
CA ILE A 41 -12.23 -4.00 -23.01
C ILE A 41 -13.02 -3.72 -24.28
N SER A 42 -13.90 -2.72 -24.21
CA SER A 42 -14.57 -2.13 -25.37
C SER A 42 -13.51 -1.40 -26.20
N SER A 43 -12.92 -2.10 -27.17
CA SER A 43 -12.11 -1.52 -28.23
C SER A 43 -12.89 -1.62 -29.54
N LYS A 44 -13.68 -0.57 -29.81
CA LYS A 44 -14.19 -0.31 -31.15
C LYS A 44 -14.20 1.20 -31.38
N THR A 45 -13.01 1.75 -31.59
CA THR A 45 -12.85 3.10 -32.11
C THR A 45 -12.86 3.02 -33.63
N ASP A 46 -14.00 3.41 -34.19
CA ASP A 46 -14.22 3.70 -35.60
C ASP A 46 -13.33 4.90 -36.00
N PRO A 47 -12.60 4.86 -37.13
CA PRO A 47 -11.82 6.01 -37.60
C PRO A 47 -12.76 7.05 -38.21
N GLY A 48 -13.46 7.80 -37.34
CA GLY A 48 -14.20 8.99 -37.72
C GLY A 48 -13.24 10.10 -38.14
N LYS A 49 -13.34 10.52 -39.40
CA LYS A 49 -12.73 11.76 -39.91
C LYS A 49 -13.19 12.92 -39.03
N PHE A 50 -12.26 13.53 -38.31
CA PHE A 50 -12.45 14.84 -37.71
C PHE A 50 -12.12 15.90 -38.76
N ASP A 51 -13.15 16.59 -39.22
CA ASP A 51 -13.03 17.82 -40.00
C ASP A 51 -12.82 18.96 -38.98
N ILE A 52 -11.58 19.45 -38.88
CA ILE A 52 -11.24 20.58 -38.01
C ILE A 52 -11.34 21.83 -38.87
N SER A 53 -12.56 22.38 -38.95
CA SER A 53 -12.79 23.75 -39.39
C SER A 53 -13.39 24.48 -38.20
N ASP A 54 -12.52 25.15 -37.43
CA ASP A 54 -12.81 26.35 -36.65
C ASP A 54 -11.47 26.90 -36.15
N GLN A 55 -10.90 27.79 -36.95
CA GLN A 55 -9.96 28.80 -36.47
C GLN A 55 -10.75 29.87 -35.70
N ASP A 56 -10.06 30.54 -34.78
CA ASP A 56 -10.47 31.76 -34.06
C ASP A 56 -11.13 31.56 -32.69
N ALA A 57 -10.28 31.27 -31.70
CA ALA A 57 -10.22 32.03 -30.44
C ALA A 57 -9.13 31.46 -29.51
N VAL A 58 -7.86 31.67 -29.86
CA VAL A 58 -6.76 31.47 -28.88
C VAL A 58 -6.68 32.73 -28.03
N LEU A 59 -7.25 32.67 -26.83
CA LEU A 59 -6.90 33.63 -25.78
C LEU A 59 -5.43 33.36 -25.37
N PRO A 60 -4.57 34.39 -25.28
CA PRO A 60 -3.25 34.21 -24.70
C PRO A 60 -3.42 33.87 -23.23
N ILE A 61 -3.20 32.61 -22.88
CA ILE A 61 -3.03 32.21 -21.48
C ILE A 61 -1.59 32.59 -21.14
N ASP A 62 -1.45 33.68 -20.38
CA ASP A 62 -0.20 34.11 -19.79
C ASP A 62 0.15 33.11 -18.69
N PHE A 63 0.90 32.07 -19.06
CA PHE A 63 1.52 31.18 -18.09
C PHE A 63 2.75 31.92 -17.56
N ASP A 64 2.63 32.52 -16.38
CA ASP A 64 3.77 32.92 -15.57
C ASP A 64 4.57 31.66 -15.17
N GLU A 65 5.35 31.10 -16.11
CA GLU A 65 6.29 29.98 -15.91
C GLU A 65 7.53 30.40 -15.10
N ASP A 66 7.69 31.69 -14.79
CA ASP A 66 8.90 32.26 -14.17
C ASP A 66 8.94 32.18 -12.64
N LYS A 67 8.16 31.28 -12.02
CA LYS A 67 8.26 31.03 -10.56
C LYS A 67 8.41 29.57 -10.17
N LEU A 68 8.96 28.75 -11.06
CA LEU A 68 9.68 27.55 -10.66
C LEU A 68 11.15 27.95 -10.50
N SER A 69 11.50 28.31 -9.27
CA SER A 69 12.87 28.50 -8.82
C SER A 69 13.76 27.41 -9.40
N SER A 70 14.81 27.83 -10.11
CA SER A 70 15.81 26.96 -10.71
C SER A 70 16.22 25.86 -9.72
N PRO A 71 16.35 24.60 -10.16
CA PRO A 71 16.85 23.55 -9.29
C PRO A 71 18.25 23.96 -8.85
N HIS A 72 18.43 24.23 -7.56
CA HIS A 72 19.75 24.39 -6.99
C HIS A 72 20.50 23.07 -7.20
N ASP A 73 21.66 23.12 -7.85
CA ASP A 73 22.52 21.98 -8.16
C ASP A 73 23.03 21.20 -6.91
N ASP A 74 22.62 21.61 -5.71
CA ASP A 74 22.89 20.91 -4.43
C ASP A 74 21.89 19.78 -4.12
N GLU A 75 20.76 19.69 -4.82
CA GLU A 75 19.67 18.75 -4.47
C GLU A 75 19.91 17.29 -4.95
N SER A 76 21.02 17.04 -5.65
CA SER A 76 21.40 15.73 -6.17
C SER A 76 22.55 15.06 -5.43
N ASN A 77 22.93 15.49 -4.23
CA ASN A 77 23.84 14.69 -3.41
C ASN A 77 23.09 13.44 -2.90
N PRO A 78 23.40 12.21 -3.39
CA PRO A 78 22.76 10.99 -2.88
C PRO A 78 23.04 10.74 -1.39
N GLU A 79 23.98 11.45 -0.78
CA GLU A 79 24.21 11.42 0.68
C GLU A 79 23.06 12.04 1.50
N MET A 80 22.17 12.84 0.91
CA MET A 80 21.10 13.54 1.65
C MET A 80 19.71 12.92 1.50
N PHE A 81 19.52 11.91 0.65
CA PHE A 81 18.21 11.28 0.49
C PHE A 81 18.00 10.22 1.58
N ASP A 82 17.21 10.57 2.60
CA ASP A 82 16.84 9.67 3.68
C ASP A 82 15.36 9.27 3.58
N PRO A 83 15.05 8.01 3.20
CA PRO A 83 13.69 7.51 3.09
C PRO A 83 13.10 7.03 4.42
N GLU A 84 13.80 7.18 5.54
CA GLU A 84 13.30 6.80 6.85
C GLU A 84 12.04 7.59 7.23
N GLY A 85 11.07 6.91 7.87
CA GLY A 85 9.89 7.55 8.46
C GLY A 85 8.57 6.86 8.14
N TYR A 86 7.49 7.57 8.44
CA TYR A 86 6.11 7.11 8.35
C TYR A 86 5.43 7.67 7.10
N TYR A 87 4.91 6.80 6.27
CA TYR A 87 4.19 7.13 5.04
C TYR A 87 2.71 6.79 5.18
N PHE A 88 1.85 7.78 5.02
CA PHE A 88 0.42 7.65 5.28
C PHE A 88 -0.44 8.36 4.24
N PHE A 89 -1.72 7.99 4.19
CA PHE A 89 -2.73 8.64 3.37
C PHE A 89 -3.50 9.69 4.16
N ASN A 90 -4.00 10.72 3.48
CA ASN A 90 -5.03 11.57 4.06
C ASN A 90 -6.38 10.85 3.95
N GLY A 91 -6.86 10.30 5.06
CA GLY A 91 -8.13 9.56 5.14
C GLY A 91 -7.99 8.05 4.87
N SER A 92 -9.14 7.37 4.76
CA SER A 92 -9.21 5.91 4.60
C SER A 92 -9.55 5.52 3.16
N PRO A 93 -8.58 5.09 2.35
CA PRO A 93 -8.82 4.75 0.96
C PRO A 93 -9.64 3.46 0.80
N LYS A 94 -10.58 3.46 -0.14
CA LYS A 94 -11.45 2.31 -0.41
C LYS A 94 -10.65 1.06 -0.83
N GLY A 95 -10.87 -0.06 -0.14
CA GLY A 95 -10.15 -1.33 -0.30
C GLY A 95 -8.86 -1.44 0.53
N PHE A 96 -8.49 -0.38 1.23
CA PHE A 96 -7.28 -0.23 2.04
C PHE A 96 -7.63 0.39 3.40
N GLU A 97 -8.88 0.24 3.85
CA GLU A 97 -9.40 0.87 5.07
C GLU A 97 -8.71 0.35 6.35
N ASP A 98 -8.08 -0.80 6.27
CA ASP A 98 -7.28 -1.40 7.33
C ASP A 98 -5.82 -0.93 7.31
N LEU A 99 -5.34 -0.24 6.28
CA LEU A 99 -3.96 0.25 6.22
C LEU A 99 -3.88 1.62 6.88
N TYR A 100 -3.04 1.73 7.91
CA TYR A 100 -2.86 2.96 8.66
C TYR A 100 -1.62 3.74 8.20
N TYR A 101 -0.43 3.13 8.24
CA TYR A 101 0.79 3.69 7.65
C TYR A 101 1.80 2.62 7.23
N ILE A 102 2.80 3.04 6.46
CA ILE A 102 3.98 2.26 6.09
C ILE A 102 5.17 2.90 6.81
N VAL A 103 5.98 2.09 7.50
CA VAL A 103 7.23 2.54 8.13
C VAL A 103 8.41 2.01 7.35
N ILE A 104 9.34 2.90 7.02
CA ILE A 104 10.65 2.54 6.47
C ILE A 104 11.68 2.93 7.51
N GLU A 105 12.58 1.99 7.84
CA GLU A 105 13.68 2.20 8.78
C GLU A 105 15.00 2.06 8.03
N ASN A 106 15.92 3.01 8.23
CA ASN A 106 17.21 3.03 7.56
C ASN A 106 18.37 3.12 8.57
N LYS A 107 18.75 1.95 9.10
CA LYS A 107 19.83 1.81 10.09
C LYS A 107 21.23 2.22 9.60
N ASN A 108 21.40 2.55 8.32
CA ASN A 108 22.69 3.00 7.79
C ASN A 108 23.14 4.35 8.39
N PHE A 109 22.21 5.18 8.88
CA PHE A 109 22.55 6.50 9.45
C PHE A 109 22.87 6.47 10.96
N ASP A 110 22.56 5.37 11.65
CA ASP A 110 22.77 5.23 13.10
C ASP A 110 24.18 4.72 13.47
N SER A 111 25.00 4.40 12.46
CA SER A 111 26.33 3.85 12.67
C SER A 111 27.32 4.96 13.01
N SER A 112 27.81 4.99 14.25
CA SER A 112 28.90 5.87 14.68
C SER A 112 30.14 5.62 13.79
N PRO A 113 30.94 6.66 13.46
CA PRO A 113 32.21 6.51 12.71
C PRO A 113 33.21 5.54 13.37
N ASN A 114 33.00 5.20 14.64
CA ASN A 114 33.82 4.27 15.41
C ASN A 114 33.31 2.82 15.40
N ASP A 115 32.15 2.55 14.77
CA ASP A 115 31.63 1.19 14.66
C ASP A 115 32.27 0.46 13.47
N LYS A 116 32.64 -0.81 13.68
CA LYS A 116 33.32 -1.63 12.66
C LYS A 116 32.42 -1.94 11.45
N SER A 117 31.13 -1.70 11.60
CA SER A 117 30.07 -1.84 10.60
C SER A 117 29.90 -0.58 9.74
N TYR A 118 30.63 0.50 10.04
CA TYR A 118 30.53 1.77 9.32
C TYR A 118 30.93 1.56 7.84
N GLY A 119 29.93 1.53 6.96
CA GLY A 119 30.09 1.34 5.52
C GLY A 119 29.54 0.03 4.96
N ASP A 120 29.12 -0.92 5.80
CA ASP A 120 28.40 -2.10 5.31
C ASP A 120 26.92 -1.73 5.05
N PRO A 121 26.39 -1.95 3.83
CA PRO A 121 25.00 -1.62 3.54
C PRO A 121 24.07 -2.51 4.36
N VAL A 122 23.46 -1.95 5.40
CA VAL A 122 22.39 -2.58 6.16
C VAL A 122 21.15 -2.60 5.27
N PRO A 123 20.52 -3.78 5.09
CA PRO A 123 19.26 -3.86 4.34
C PRO A 123 18.20 -3.00 5.05
N LEU A 124 17.49 -2.19 4.27
CA LEU A 124 16.38 -1.39 4.75
C LEU A 124 15.32 -2.30 5.40
N THR A 125 14.81 -1.89 6.56
CA THR A 125 13.76 -2.62 7.31
C THR A 125 12.51 -1.77 7.44
N GLY A 126 11.49 -2.31 8.12
CA GLY A 126 10.23 -1.64 8.34
C GLY A 126 9.04 -2.58 8.16
N PHE A 127 7.85 -1.99 8.17
CA PHE A 127 6.59 -2.72 8.20
C PHE A 127 5.42 -1.89 7.67
N VAL A 128 4.35 -2.57 7.31
CA VAL A 128 3.03 -1.94 7.10
C VAL A 128 2.21 -2.14 8.36
N MET A 129 1.74 -1.06 8.98
CA MET A 129 0.81 -1.15 10.10
C MET A 129 -0.62 -1.16 9.58
N LEU A 130 -1.37 -2.17 10.01
CA LEU A 130 -2.79 -2.27 9.82
C LEU A 130 -3.52 -1.97 11.12
N GLU A 131 -4.67 -1.33 11.03
CA GLU A 131 -5.61 -1.19 12.14
C GLU A 131 -6.88 -1.97 11.83
N LYS A 132 -7.18 -2.98 12.66
CA LYS A 132 -8.39 -3.80 12.51
C LYS A 132 -9.05 -4.01 13.85
N ASN A 133 -10.28 -3.51 13.99
CA ASN A 133 -11.04 -3.58 15.25
C ASN A 133 -10.22 -3.05 16.45
N GLU A 134 -9.63 -1.86 16.31
CA GLU A 134 -8.79 -1.20 17.33
C GLU A 134 -7.53 -1.99 17.73
N LYS A 135 -7.13 -2.98 16.93
CA LYS A 135 -5.88 -3.72 17.12
C LYS A 135 -4.92 -3.43 15.99
N ALA A 136 -3.71 -3.03 16.37
CA ALA A 136 -2.58 -2.90 15.47
C ALA A 136 -2.07 -4.28 15.05
N VAL A 137 -1.87 -4.47 13.75
CA VAL A 137 -1.22 -5.64 13.15
C VAL A 137 -0.07 -5.14 12.28
N TYR A 138 1.13 -5.65 12.51
CA TYR A 138 2.33 -5.24 11.80
C TYR A 138 2.71 -6.29 10.76
N LEU A 139 2.85 -5.89 9.50
CA LEU A 139 3.30 -6.74 8.42
C LEU A 139 4.72 -6.35 8.02
N ASP A 140 5.71 -7.10 8.53
CA ASP A 140 7.11 -6.88 8.16
C ASP A 140 7.31 -6.98 6.65
N PHE A 141 8.30 -6.25 6.13
CA PHE A 141 8.75 -6.47 4.76
C PHE A 141 9.39 -7.85 4.60
N LYS A 142 8.96 -8.55 3.54
CA LYS A 142 9.64 -9.73 3.00
C LYS A 142 10.75 -9.32 2.05
N SER A 143 10.51 -8.27 1.26
CA SER A 143 11.51 -7.64 0.41
C SER A 143 11.22 -6.15 0.30
N MET A 144 12.26 -5.34 0.25
CA MET A 144 12.18 -3.92 0.00
C MET A 144 13.42 -3.46 -0.78
N SER A 145 13.24 -2.51 -1.69
CA SER A 145 14.34 -1.92 -2.44
C SER A 145 14.04 -0.47 -2.78
N ILE A 146 15.04 0.38 -2.62
CA ILE A 146 15.04 1.75 -3.13
C ILE A 146 16.18 1.88 -4.12
N LYS A 147 15.85 2.15 -5.39
CA LYS A 147 16.84 2.33 -6.47
C LYS A 147 16.40 3.45 -7.40
N ASN A 148 17.27 4.42 -7.63
CA ASN A 148 17.00 5.57 -8.52
C ASN A 148 15.69 6.29 -8.17
N GLY A 149 15.45 6.55 -6.88
CA GLY A 149 14.22 7.18 -6.40
C GLY A 149 12.96 6.31 -6.50
N LYS A 150 13.07 5.04 -6.90
CA LYS A 150 11.94 4.10 -6.96
C LYS A 150 11.91 3.20 -5.74
N LEU A 151 10.76 3.15 -5.07
CA LEU A 151 10.51 2.26 -3.94
C LEU A 151 9.67 1.07 -4.40
N ARG A 152 10.12 -0.13 -4.04
CA ARG A 152 9.36 -1.37 -4.19
C ARG A 152 9.40 -2.16 -2.90
N PHE A 153 8.27 -2.69 -2.49
CA PHE A 153 8.24 -3.63 -1.37
C PHE A 153 7.17 -4.71 -1.54
N GLU A 154 7.38 -5.80 -0.81
CA GLU A 154 6.42 -6.88 -0.58
C GLU A 154 6.45 -7.19 0.91
N THR A 155 5.29 -7.27 1.57
CA THR A 155 5.22 -7.70 2.98
C THR A 155 5.24 -9.22 3.11
N LYS A 156 5.51 -9.72 4.31
CA LYS A 156 5.15 -11.10 4.66
C LYS A 156 3.63 -11.27 4.62
N THR A 157 3.18 -12.48 4.33
CA THR A 157 1.76 -12.83 4.42
C THR A 157 1.41 -13.14 5.88
N GLN A 158 0.42 -12.45 6.44
CA GLN A 158 -0.11 -12.75 7.77
C GLN A 158 -1.63 -12.76 7.72
N ASN A 159 -2.24 -13.81 8.28
CA ASN A 159 -3.70 -14.03 8.22
C ASN A 159 -4.27 -13.91 6.80
N GLY A 160 -3.52 -14.42 5.81
CA GLY A 160 -3.90 -14.36 4.39
C GLY A 160 -3.68 -13.00 3.72
N ILE A 161 -3.34 -11.94 4.46
CA ILE A 161 -3.16 -10.57 3.94
C ILE A 161 -1.69 -10.32 3.60
N LYS A 162 -1.46 -9.67 2.45
CA LYS A 162 -0.14 -9.20 2.01
C LYS A 162 -0.28 -7.91 1.21
N TYR A 163 0.70 -7.02 1.33
CA TYR A 163 0.80 -5.81 0.52
C TYR A 163 2.00 -5.84 -0.41
N GLU A 164 1.83 -5.26 -1.60
CA GLU A 164 2.86 -5.02 -2.60
C GLU A 164 2.78 -3.57 -3.05
N PHE A 165 3.94 -2.93 -3.24
CA PHE A 165 4.02 -1.55 -3.71
C PHE A 165 5.08 -1.39 -4.79
N ASP A 166 4.77 -0.59 -5.80
CA ASP A 166 5.70 -0.15 -6.84
C ASP A 166 5.46 1.34 -7.12
N GLY A 167 6.44 2.17 -6.75
CA GLY A 167 6.29 3.62 -6.80
C GLY A 167 7.62 4.36 -6.86
N GLU A 168 7.52 5.67 -6.74
CA GLU A 168 8.66 6.59 -6.79
C GLU A 168 8.47 7.76 -5.83
N PHE A 169 9.59 8.23 -5.28
CA PHE A 169 9.66 9.46 -4.53
C PHE A 169 9.52 10.64 -5.51
N ILE A 170 8.58 11.54 -5.21
CA ILE A 170 8.33 12.75 -6.01
C ILE A 170 9.09 13.96 -5.52
N VAL A 171 9.53 13.93 -4.25
CA VAL A 171 10.46 14.91 -3.70
C VAL A 171 11.82 14.23 -3.57
N LYS A 172 12.88 14.95 -3.94
CA LYS A 172 14.28 14.52 -3.79
C LYS A 172 14.93 15.42 -2.74
N GLY A 173 15.86 14.88 -1.95
CA GLY A 173 16.56 15.63 -0.90
C GLY A 173 15.98 15.43 0.50
N ASN A 174 16.08 16.45 1.34
CA ASN A 174 15.85 16.40 2.78
C ASN A 174 14.35 16.57 3.13
N PHE A 175 13.71 15.52 3.65
CA PHE A 175 12.29 15.53 4.02
C PHE A 175 11.96 16.32 5.29
N TYR A 176 12.95 16.58 6.14
CA TYR A 176 12.79 17.23 7.45
C TYR A 176 12.37 18.71 7.33
N THR A 177 12.47 19.30 6.14
CA THR A 177 12.07 20.68 5.86
C THR A 177 10.67 20.79 5.23
N LEU A 178 10.03 19.66 4.95
CA LEU A 178 8.74 19.61 4.27
C LEU A 178 7.58 19.79 5.26
N ASP A 179 6.49 20.40 4.78
CA ASP A 179 5.21 20.41 5.50
C ASP A 179 4.65 18.97 5.58
N GLU A 180 4.00 18.62 6.70
CA GLU A 180 3.42 17.29 6.96
C GLU A 180 2.38 16.85 5.92
N ASN A 181 1.80 17.79 5.16
CA ASN A 181 0.85 17.51 4.10
C ASN A 181 1.48 17.33 2.71
N THR A 182 2.80 17.49 2.62
CA THR A 182 3.55 17.35 1.38
C THR A 182 3.51 15.90 0.93
N LYS A 183 3.04 15.67 -0.29
CA LYS A 183 3.13 14.34 -0.92
C LYS A 183 4.58 14.09 -1.30
N VAL A 184 5.17 13.00 -0.80
CA VAL A 184 6.58 12.67 -1.09
C VAL A 184 6.76 11.37 -1.85
N LEU A 185 5.78 10.48 -1.81
CA LEU A 185 5.82 9.16 -2.45
C LEU A 185 4.53 8.95 -3.24
N LYS A 186 4.63 8.45 -4.47
CA LYS A 186 3.46 8.01 -5.25
C LYS A 186 3.71 6.64 -5.87
N GLY A 187 2.65 5.86 -6.07
CA GLY A 187 2.80 4.58 -6.73
C GLY A 187 1.56 3.71 -6.65
N ARG A 188 1.69 2.50 -7.18
CA ARG A 188 0.65 1.48 -7.15
C ARG A 188 0.79 0.64 -5.89
N LEU A 189 -0.27 0.61 -5.09
CA LEU A 189 -0.40 -0.28 -3.94
C LEU A 189 -1.39 -1.39 -4.28
N THR A 190 -0.99 -2.63 -4.00
CA THR A 190 -1.80 -3.83 -4.24
C THR A 190 -1.97 -4.59 -2.93
N LYS A 191 -3.23 -4.85 -2.55
CA LYS A 191 -3.60 -5.68 -1.40
C LYS A 191 -4.03 -7.05 -1.88
N LYS A 192 -3.38 -8.10 -1.39
CA LYS A 192 -3.75 -9.49 -1.64
C LYS A 192 -4.35 -10.12 -0.38
N VAL A 193 -5.44 -10.86 -0.56
CA VAL A 193 -6.11 -11.66 0.46
C VAL A 193 -6.20 -13.09 -0.05
N ASP A 194 -5.63 -14.04 0.70
CA ASP A 194 -5.53 -15.46 0.34
C ASP A 194 -4.94 -15.68 -1.06
N GLY A 195 -3.92 -14.89 -1.38
CA GLY A 195 -3.22 -14.93 -2.66
C GLY A 195 -3.95 -14.25 -3.83
N LYS A 196 -5.19 -13.79 -3.65
CA LYS A 196 -5.97 -13.07 -4.68
C LYS A 196 -5.88 -11.57 -4.49
N THR A 197 -5.79 -10.81 -5.58
CA THR A 197 -5.87 -9.35 -5.53
C THR A 197 -7.26 -8.93 -5.07
N SER A 198 -7.32 -8.25 -3.92
CA SER A 198 -8.56 -7.73 -3.34
C SER A 198 -8.77 -6.24 -3.65
N ALA A 199 -7.67 -5.49 -3.76
CA ALA A 199 -7.66 -4.08 -4.15
C ALA A 199 -6.32 -3.74 -4.81
N GLU A 200 -6.36 -2.84 -5.81
CA GLU A 200 -5.18 -2.30 -6.47
C GLU A 200 -5.49 -0.88 -6.93
N ARG A 201 -4.69 0.10 -6.49
CA ARG A 201 -4.87 1.52 -6.86
C ARG A 201 -3.55 2.29 -6.80
N ASN A 202 -3.52 3.41 -7.51
CA ASN A 202 -2.46 4.40 -7.41
C ASN A 202 -2.76 5.36 -6.25
N PHE A 203 -1.76 5.65 -5.43
CA PHE A 203 -1.86 6.58 -4.31
C PHE A 203 -0.66 7.51 -4.22
N SER A 204 -0.82 8.56 -3.41
CA SER A 204 0.25 9.44 -2.95
C SER A 204 0.24 9.53 -1.44
N PHE A 205 1.41 9.37 -0.85
CA PHE A 205 1.63 9.36 0.60
C PHE A 205 2.24 10.67 1.05
N ASN A 206 1.82 11.12 2.22
CA ASN A 206 2.54 12.11 3.01
C ASN A 206 3.69 11.42 3.74
N TRP A 207 4.52 12.21 4.41
CA TRP A 207 5.61 11.73 5.24
C TRP A 207 5.65 12.44 6.59
N LEU A 208 6.05 11.70 7.61
CA LEU A 208 6.30 12.20 8.96
C LEU A 208 7.49 11.43 9.55
N LEU A 209 8.43 12.12 10.19
CA LEU A 209 9.61 11.50 10.78
C LEU A 209 9.27 10.67 12.03
N GLU A 210 8.43 11.20 12.90
CA GLU A 210 8.08 10.55 14.15
C GLU A 210 6.70 11.05 14.61
N LEU A 211 5.76 10.14 14.85
CA LEU A 211 4.68 10.44 15.77
C LEU A 211 5.37 10.57 17.12
N GLY A 212 5.65 11.80 17.56
CA GLY A 212 6.05 12.04 18.92
C GLY A 212 4.98 11.43 19.82
N CYS A 213 5.21 10.21 20.29
CA CYS A 213 4.50 9.65 21.43
C CYS A 213 4.90 10.56 22.57
N GLY A 214 4.10 11.62 22.80
CA GLY A 214 4.23 12.48 23.95
C GLY A 214 4.34 11.58 25.17
N GLN A 215 5.49 11.67 25.85
CA GLN A 215 5.67 11.09 27.17
C GLN A 215 4.65 11.65 28.15
#